data_AF-A0A1Q6RPD7-F1
#
_entry.id   AF-A0A1Q6RPD7-F1
#
_cell.length_a   1.000
_cell.length_b   1.000
_cell.length_c   1.000
_cell.angle_alpha   90.00
_cell.angle_beta   90.00
_cell.angle_gamma   90.00
#
_symmetry.space_group_name_H-M   'P 1'
#
loop_
_entity.id
_entity.type
_entity.pdbx_description
1 polymer ?
#
loop_
_entity_poly.entity_id
_entity_poly.type
_entity_poly.pdbx_seq_one_letter_code
_entity_poly.pdbx_strand_id
1 'polypeptide(L)'
;MPTPSRNAIYDATIRRMTACALEEAENRFAVEHAQDTEQQLADYLRKYADELGHTPWPREIPGGVTIQTRFGSWEAAVAEAGLPFPEHPNQPGKFRRVREETQRQRAIYRQKKAEKRERAKERMKAQEEKRRKNRQSGIT
;
A
#
# COMPACT_ATOMS: atom_id res chain seq x y z
N MET A 1 22.26 -2.49 -22.81
CA MET A 1 21.61 -2.23 -21.50
C MET A 1 21.43 -3.56 -20.77
N PRO A 2 22.02 -3.77 -19.58
CA PRO A 2 21.81 -5.00 -18.81
C PRO A 2 20.36 -5.08 -18.33
N THR A 3 19.76 -6.27 -18.42
CA THR A 3 18.40 -6.51 -17.93
C THR A 3 18.40 -6.59 -16.40
N PRO A 4 17.41 -5.96 -15.72
CA PRO A 4 17.37 -5.99 -14.26
C PRO A 4 17.21 -7.42 -13.74
N SER A 5 17.89 -7.73 -12.63
CA SER A 5 17.79 -9.04 -12.00
C SER A 5 16.34 -9.34 -11.59
N ARG A 6 15.99 -10.63 -11.54
CA ARG A 6 14.65 -11.08 -11.11
C ARG A 6 14.25 -10.55 -9.73
N ASN A 7 15.21 -10.37 -8.82
CA ASN A 7 14.97 -9.79 -7.50
C ASN A 7 14.69 -8.29 -7.60
N ALA A 8 15.41 -7.57 -8.45
CA ALA A 8 15.16 -6.14 -8.71
C ALA A 8 13.77 -5.89 -9.32
N ILE A 9 13.32 -6.76 -10.23
CA ILE A 9 11.97 -6.67 -10.82
C ILE A 9 10.89 -6.91 -9.75
N TYR A 10 11.11 -7.90 -8.87
CA TYR A 10 10.20 -8.17 -7.76
C TYR A 10 10.10 -6.96 -6.82
N ASP A 11 11.25 -6.43 -6.36
CA ASP A 11 11.27 -5.30 -5.44
C ASP A 11 10.65 -4.04 -6.07
N ALA A 12 10.94 -3.76 -7.34
CA ALA A 12 10.32 -2.64 -8.06
C ALA A 12 8.80 -2.82 -8.19
N THR A 13 8.33 -4.04 -8.41
CA THR A 13 6.89 -4.35 -8.47
C THR A 13 6.22 -4.09 -7.13
N ILE A 14 6.80 -4.59 -6.04
CA ILE A 14 6.26 -4.36 -4.69
C ILE A 14 6.25 -2.87 -4.36
N ARG A 15 7.35 -2.15 -4.62
CA ARG A 15 7.41 -0.69 -4.39
C ARG A 15 6.31 0.05 -5.14
N ARG A 16 6.08 -0.28 -6.42
CA ARG A 16 4.99 0.32 -7.22
C ARG A 16 3.61 0.01 -6.63
N MET A 17 3.36 -1.26 -6.27
CA MET A 17 2.09 -1.66 -5.67
C MET A 17 1.84 -0.95 -4.33
N THR A 18 2.87 -0.84 -3.49
CA THR A 18 2.80 -0.11 -2.22
C THR A 18 2.54 1.37 -2.45
N ALA A 19 3.23 2.02 -3.38
CA ALA A 19 3.00 3.43 -3.70
C ALA A 19 1.55 3.66 -4.18
N CYS A 20 1.04 2.81 -5.09
CA CYS A 20 -0.34 2.86 -5.56
C CYS A 20 -1.36 2.70 -4.42
N ALA A 21 -1.14 1.74 -3.52
CA ALA A 21 -2.04 1.53 -2.38
C ALA A 21 -2.03 2.69 -1.38
N LEU A 22 -0.87 3.31 -1.15
CA LEU A 22 -0.76 4.50 -0.30
C LEU A 22 -1.44 5.73 -0.93
N GLU A 23 -1.31 5.89 -2.25
CA GLU A 23 -1.98 6.94 -3.02
C GLU A 23 -3.51 6.74 -3.04
N GLU A 24 -3.99 5.51 -3.25
CA GLU A 24 -5.42 5.18 -3.15
C GLU A 24 -5.99 5.49 -1.76
N ALA A 25 -5.22 5.20 -0.70
CA ALA A 25 -5.62 5.55 0.66
C ALA A 25 -5.63 7.08 0.88
N GLU A 26 -4.71 7.82 0.28
CA GLU A 26 -4.69 9.28 0.32
C GLU A 26 -5.89 9.87 -0.42
N ASN A 27 -6.19 9.39 -1.62
CA ASN A 27 -7.32 9.83 -2.42
C ASN A 27 -8.65 9.53 -1.73
N ARG A 28 -8.77 8.37 -1.07
CA ARG A 28 -9.94 8.02 -0.27
C ARG A 28 -10.12 8.98 0.90
N PHE A 29 -9.06 9.28 1.63
CA PHE A 29 -9.09 10.28 2.69
C PHE A 29 -9.54 11.64 2.16
N ALA A 30 -8.99 12.08 1.02
CA ALA A 30 -9.36 13.36 0.41
C ALA A 30 -10.85 13.45 0.06
N VAL A 31 -11.46 12.33 -0.36
CA VAL A 31 -12.90 12.24 -0.65
C VAL A 31 -13.73 12.22 0.63
N GLU A 32 -13.35 11.39 1.61
CA GLU A 32 -14.07 11.24 2.88
C GLU A 32 -14.07 12.54 3.69
N HIS A 33 -12.94 13.25 3.70
CA HIS A 33 -12.73 14.49 4.44
C HIS A 33 -12.85 15.75 3.56
N ALA A 34 -13.57 15.65 2.43
CA ALA A 34 -13.71 16.78 1.50
C ALA A 34 -14.46 17.98 2.11
N GLN A 35 -15.37 17.71 3.06
CA GLN A 35 -16.23 18.70 3.73
C GLN A 35 -15.76 19.01 5.16
N ASP A 36 -14.68 18.39 5.62
CA ASP A 36 -14.17 18.61 6.96
C ASP A 36 -13.60 20.03 7.10
N THR A 37 -13.84 20.62 8.26
CA THR A 37 -13.27 21.91 8.63
C THR A 37 -11.80 21.76 8.98
N GLU A 38 -11.08 22.87 8.95
CA GLU A 38 -9.69 22.93 9.41
C GLU A 38 -9.55 22.41 10.86
N GLN A 39 -10.48 22.78 11.76
CA GLN A 39 -10.48 22.24 13.12
C GLN A 39 -10.60 20.71 13.17
N GLN A 40 -11.46 20.10 12.35
CA GLN A 40 -11.61 18.64 12.31
C GLN A 40 -10.33 17.96 11.81
N LEU A 41 -9.66 18.55 10.83
CA LEU A 41 -8.37 18.05 10.33
C LEU A 41 -7.25 18.24 11.37
N ALA A 42 -7.27 19.33 12.13
CA ALA A 42 -6.34 19.56 13.24
C ALA A 42 -6.57 18.56 14.40
N ASP A 43 -7.83 18.26 14.73
CA ASP A 43 -8.19 17.24 15.72
C ASP A 43 -7.73 15.84 15.30
N TYR A 44 -7.92 15.51 14.03
CA TYR A 44 -7.40 14.27 13.44
C TYR A 44 -5.88 14.19 13.58
N LEU A 45 -5.17 15.29 13.31
CA LEU A 45 -3.71 15.36 13.44
C LEU A 45 -3.26 15.14 14.89
N ARG A 46 -3.93 15.78 15.86
CA ARG A 46 -3.67 15.61 17.30
C ARG A 46 -3.84 14.17 17.75
N LYS A 47 -4.94 13.54 17.36
CA LYS A 47 -5.19 12.12 17.66
C LYS A 47 -4.07 11.21 17.16
N TYR A 48 -3.58 11.43 15.95
CA TYR A 48 -2.47 10.65 15.41
C TYR A 48 -1.14 10.94 16.12
N ALA A 49 -0.89 12.19 16.51
CA ALA A 49 0.28 12.54 17.29
C ALA A 49 0.28 11.83 18.65
N ASP A 50 -0.88 11.75 19.32
CA ASP A 50 -1.05 11.01 20.57
C ASP A 50 -0.83 9.50 20.38
N GLU A 51 -1.37 8.92 19.31
CA GLU A 51 -1.21 7.49 19.00
C GLU A 51 0.23 7.10 18.64
N LEU A 52 0.97 8.01 17.99
CA LEU A 52 2.37 7.80 17.62
C LEU A 52 3.35 8.17 18.74
N GLY A 53 2.94 9.03 19.67
CA GLY A 53 3.79 9.60 20.72
C GLY A 53 4.72 10.71 20.22
N HIS A 54 4.52 11.21 18.99
CA HIS A 54 5.32 12.27 18.37
C HIS A 54 4.52 12.97 17.26
N THR A 55 4.90 14.20 16.89
CA THR A 55 4.25 14.88 15.75
C THR A 55 4.59 14.16 14.44
N PRO A 56 3.58 13.70 13.67
CA PRO A 56 3.82 12.93 12.46
C PRO A 56 4.37 13.78 11.30
N TRP A 57 4.99 13.11 10.33
CA TRP A 57 5.17 13.67 8.98
C TRP A 57 3.94 13.42 8.09
N PRO A 58 3.71 14.20 7.00
CA PRO A 58 2.58 14.02 6.09
C PRO A 58 2.44 12.60 5.53
N ARG A 59 3.57 11.92 5.28
CA ARG A 59 3.59 10.56 4.72
C ARG A 59 3.49 9.46 5.77
N GLU A 60 3.52 9.81 7.04
CA GLU A 60 3.45 8.85 8.14
C GLU A 60 2.01 8.48 8.49
N ILE A 61 1.08 9.42 8.28
CA ILE A 61 -0.35 9.24 8.51
C ILE A 61 -1.13 9.13 7.19
N PRO A 62 -2.33 8.54 7.20
CA PRO A 62 -3.29 8.69 6.10
C PRO A 62 -3.77 10.13 6.00
N GLY A 63 -3.84 10.69 4.79
CA GLY A 63 -4.41 12.03 4.59
C GLY A 63 -3.46 13.19 4.85
N GLY A 64 -2.21 12.95 5.22
CA GLY A 64 -1.28 14.02 5.56
C GLY A 64 -0.92 14.92 4.37
N VAL A 65 -0.95 14.42 3.13
CA VAL A 65 -0.78 15.25 1.93
C VAL A 65 -2.02 16.11 1.70
N THR A 66 -3.21 15.56 1.91
CA THR A 66 -4.46 16.33 1.86
C THR A 66 -4.47 17.45 2.90
N ILE A 67 -4.12 17.14 4.14
CA ILE A 67 -4.02 18.09 5.25
C ILE A 67 -3.00 19.20 4.91
N GLN A 68 -1.78 18.82 4.51
CA GLN A 68 -0.77 19.79 4.06
C GLN A 68 -1.30 20.72 2.96
N THR A 69 -2.02 20.17 1.98
CA THR A 69 -2.58 20.94 0.86
C THR A 69 -3.68 21.90 1.33
N ARG A 70 -4.54 21.48 2.25
CA ARG A 70 -5.64 22.30 2.80
C ARG A 70 -5.12 23.50 3.59
N PHE A 71 -4.13 23.26 4.45
CA PHE A 71 -3.48 24.31 5.26
C PHE A 71 -2.39 25.09 4.50
N GLY A 72 -2.11 24.74 3.25
CA GLY A 72 -1.04 25.30 2.42
C GLY A 72 0.38 24.83 2.80
N SER A 73 0.62 24.46 4.06
CA SER A 73 1.87 23.85 4.50
C SER A 73 1.66 22.88 5.67
N TRP A 74 2.62 21.98 5.87
CA TRP A 74 2.57 21.09 7.03
C TRP A 74 2.85 21.84 8.33
N GLU A 75 3.71 22.85 8.27
CA GLU A 75 4.02 23.73 9.40
C GLU A 75 2.76 24.46 9.88
N ALA A 76 1.96 25.01 8.96
CA ALA A 76 0.67 25.62 9.29
C ALA A 76 -0.31 24.60 9.90
N ALA A 77 -0.36 23.37 9.36
CA ALA A 77 -1.24 22.33 9.88
C ALA A 77 -0.89 21.91 11.32
N VAL A 78 0.41 21.73 11.63
CA VAL A 78 0.84 21.38 13.00
C VAL A 78 0.69 22.56 13.96
N ALA A 79 0.89 23.79 13.48
CA ALA A 79 0.69 24.99 14.28
C ALA A 79 -0.79 25.17 14.67
N GLU A 80 -1.72 24.98 13.73
CA GLU A 80 -3.16 25.03 14.01
C GLU A 80 -3.58 23.91 14.99
N ALA A 81 -2.96 22.74 14.86
CA ALA A 81 -3.16 21.63 15.80
C ALA A 81 -2.49 21.84 17.17
N GLY A 82 -1.75 22.94 17.38
CA GLY A 82 -1.02 23.20 18.62
C GLY A 82 0.10 22.18 18.89
N LEU A 83 0.63 21.54 17.85
CA LEU A 83 1.69 20.54 17.93
C LEU A 83 3.05 21.16 17.58
N PRO A 84 4.16 20.69 18.20
CA PRO A 84 5.49 21.08 17.77
C PRO A 84 5.79 20.52 16.38
N PHE A 85 6.67 21.16 15.63
CA PHE A 85 7.13 20.62 14.35
C PHE A 85 7.81 19.25 14.53
N PRO A 86 7.67 18.29 13.59
CA PRO A 86 8.28 16.97 13.73
C PRO A 86 9.80 17.02 13.95
N GLU A 87 10.26 16.51 15.08
CA GLU A 87 11.69 16.50 15.43
C GLU A 87 12.45 15.32 14.81
N HIS A 88 11.75 14.23 14.52
CA HIS A 88 12.36 13.04 13.95
C HIS A 88 12.61 13.16 12.43
N PRO A 89 13.57 12.42 11.86
CA PRO A 89 13.87 12.48 10.44
C PRO A 89 12.69 12.07 9.54
N ASN A 90 12.42 12.86 8.48
CA ASN A 90 11.44 12.51 7.46
C ASN A 90 11.94 11.34 6.60
N GLN A 91 11.64 10.11 7.02
CA GLN A 91 12.07 8.88 6.34
C GLN A 91 10.86 8.03 5.91
N PRO A 92 10.26 8.31 4.74
CA PRO A 92 9.07 7.61 4.27
C PRO A 92 9.19 6.08 4.26
N GLY A 93 10.37 5.54 3.97
CA GLY A 93 10.61 4.09 3.98
C GLY A 93 10.59 3.44 5.37
N LYS A 94 10.72 4.23 6.45
CA LYS A 94 10.71 3.72 7.83
C LYS A 94 9.37 3.86 8.53
N PHE A 95 8.48 4.71 8.03
CA PHE A 95 7.16 4.91 8.64
C PHE A 95 6.38 3.61 8.73
N ARG A 96 5.72 3.41 9.87
CA ARG A 96 4.96 2.19 10.20
C ARG A 96 3.96 1.84 9.10
N ARG A 97 3.17 2.82 8.66
CA ARG A 97 2.19 2.70 7.56
C ARG A 97 2.81 2.11 6.29
N VAL A 98 3.96 2.64 5.87
CA VAL A 98 4.63 2.22 4.62
C VAL A 98 5.20 0.81 4.75
N ARG A 99 5.77 0.47 5.91
CA ARG A 99 6.30 -0.89 6.18
C ARG A 99 5.19 -1.94 6.18
N GLU A 100 4.09 -1.66 6.87
CA GLU A 100 2.93 -2.55 6.93
C GLU A 100 2.30 -2.75 5.54
N GLU A 101 2.13 -1.66 4.78
CA GLU A 101 1.58 -1.74 3.42
C GLU A 101 2.51 -2.51 2.47
N THR A 102 3.83 -2.33 2.60
CA THR A 102 4.81 -3.15 1.87
C THR A 102 4.65 -4.63 2.18
N GLN A 103 4.47 -4.99 3.46
CA GLN A 103 4.28 -6.38 3.87
C GLN A 103 2.98 -6.98 3.31
N ARG A 104 1.89 -6.21 3.33
CA ARG A 104 0.60 -6.59 2.71
C ARG A 104 0.77 -6.84 1.22
N GLN A 105 1.38 -5.93 0.48
CA GLN A 105 1.58 -6.10 -0.97
C GLN A 105 2.47 -7.29 -1.31
N ARG A 106 3.49 -7.58 -0.48
CA ARG A 106 4.29 -8.81 -0.61
C ARG A 106 3.44 -10.07 -0.43
N ALA A 107 2.53 -10.09 0.55
CA ALA A 107 1.64 -11.21 0.79
C ALA A 107 0.66 -11.41 -0.37
N ILE A 108 0.01 -10.33 -0.83
CA ILE A 108 -0.91 -10.35 -1.99
C ILE A 108 -0.20 -10.87 -3.24
N TYR A 109 1.01 -10.37 -3.52
CA TYR A 109 1.79 -10.83 -4.68
C TYR A 109 2.12 -12.32 -4.60
N ARG A 110 2.55 -12.80 -3.42
CA ARG A 110 2.83 -14.24 -3.20
C ARG A 110 1.59 -15.08 -3.41
N GLN A 111 0.44 -14.65 -2.89
CA GLN A 111 -0.84 -15.35 -3.05
C GLN A 111 -1.26 -15.43 -4.51
N LYS A 112 -1.26 -14.31 -5.24
CA LYS A 112 -1.57 -14.28 -6.68
C LYS A 112 -0.65 -15.21 -7.49
N LYS A 113 0.63 -15.27 -7.13
CA LYS A 113 1.60 -16.16 -7.77
C LYS A 113 1.35 -17.63 -7.45
N ALA A 114 0.98 -17.96 -6.22
CA ALA A 114 0.62 -19.31 -5.80
C ALA A 114 -0.66 -19.78 -6.50
N GLU A 115 -1.69 -18.94 -6.53
CA GLU A 115 -2.95 -19.21 -7.21
C GLU A 115 -2.74 -19.47 -8.71
N LYS A 116 -1.93 -18.64 -9.37
CA LYS A 116 -1.57 -18.86 -10.79
C LYS A 116 -0.88 -20.21 -11.01
N ARG A 117 -0.05 -20.66 -10.06
CA ARG A 117 0.63 -21.96 -10.12
C ARG A 117 -0.36 -23.11 -9.91
N GLU A 118 -1.28 -23.00 -8.96
CA GLU A 118 -2.31 -24.03 -8.73
C GLU A 118 -3.25 -24.16 -9.93
N ARG A 119 -3.76 -23.05 -10.47
CA ARG A 119 -4.56 -23.05 -11.70
C ARG A 119 -3.82 -23.71 -12.87
N ALA A 120 -2.51 -23.49 -12.98
CA ALA A 120 -1.71 -24.16 -14.01
C ALA A 120 -1.60 -25.67 -13.78
N LYS A 121 -1.42 -26.12 -12.53
CA LYS A 121 -1.40 -27.55 -12.19
C LYS A 121 -2.76 -28.21 -12.45
N GLU A 122 -3.86 -27.57 -12.09
CA GLU A 122 -5.22 -28.06 -12.35
C GLU A 122 -5.48 -28.22 -13.85
N ARG A 123 -5.08 -27.22 -14.65
CA ARG A 123 -5.18 -27.30 -16.11
C ARG A 123 -4.39 -28.47 -16.68
N MET A 124 -3.16 -28.69 -16.19
CA MET A 124 -2.34 -29.83 -16.62
C MET A 124 -2.97 -31.17 -16.24
N LYS A 125 -3.46 -31.31 -15.00
CA LYS A 125 -4.17 -32.52 -14.54
C LYS A 125 -5.42 -32.80 -15.37
N ALA A 126 -6.24 -31.78 -15.63
CA ALA A 126 -7.44 -31.91 -16.45
C ALA A 126 -7.11 -32.32 -17.91
N GLN A 127 -6.02 -31.79 -18.46
CA GLN A 127 -5.55 -32.18 -19.79
C GLN A 127 -5.08 -33.63 -19.83
N GLU A 128 -4.33 -34.07 -18.81
CA GLU A 128 -3.86 -35.45 -18.68
C GLU A 128 -5.03 -36.44 -18.53
N GLU A 129 -6.02 -36.11 -17.70
CA GLU A 129 -7.22 -36.94 -17.53
C GLU A 129 -8.00 -37.08 -18.84
N LYS A 130 -8.16 -35.99 -19.61
CA LYS A 130 -8.77 -36.04 -20.95
C LYS A 130 -7.99 -36.96 -21.89
N ARG A 131 -6.65 -36.85 -21.91
CA ARG A 131 -5.79 -37.73 -22.73
C ARG A 131 -5.93 -39.20 -22.30
N ARG A 132 -6.02 -39.48 -21.00
CA ARG A 132 -6.24 -40.83 -20.46
C ARG A 132 -7.58 -41.41 -20.89
N LYS A 133 -8.67 -40.65 -20.78
CA LYS A 133 -10.02 -41.08 -21.22
C LYS A 133 -10.06 -41.36 -22.71
N ASN A 134 -9.50 -40.46 -23.54
CA ASN A 134 -9.42 -40.68 -24.99
C ASN A 134 -8.63 -41.94 -25.36
N ARG A 135 -7.54 -42.25 -24.63
CA ARG A 135 -6.76 -43.48 -24.85
C ARG A 135 -7.55 -44.74 -24.48
N GLN A 136 -8.41 -44.68 -23.47
CA GLN A 136 -9.27 -45.82 -23.09
C GLN A 136 -10.43 -46.02 -24.08
N SER A 137 -11.03 -44.95 -24.60
CA SER A 137 -12.15 -45.03 -25.56
C SER A 137 -11.73 -45.38 -26.99
N GLY A 138 -10.47 -45.16 -27.38
CA GLY A 138 -9.94 -45.53 -28.71
C GLY A 138 -9.44 -46.98 -28.83
N ILE A 139 -9.66 -47.83 -27.82
CA ILE A 139 -9.27 -49.26 -27.82
C ILE A 139 -10.52 -50.17 -27.97
N THR A 140 -11.70 -49.61 -28.25
CA THR A 140 -12.93 -50.37 -28.59
C THR A 140 -13.23 -50.22 -30.08
#